data_AF-A0A939X2I4-F1
#
_entry.id   AF-A0A939X2I4-F1
#
_cell.length_a   1.000
_cell.length_b   1.000
_cell.length_c   1.000
_cell.angle_alpha   90.00
_cell.angle_beta   90.00
_cell.angle_gamma   90.00
#
_symmetry.space_group_name_H-M   'P 1'
#
loop_
_entity.id
_entity.type
_entity.pdbx_description
1 polymer ?
#
loop_
_entity_poly.entity_id
_entity_poly.type
_entity_poly.pdbx_seq_one_letter_code
_entity_poly.pdbx_strand_id
1 'polypeptide(L)'
;GERSGSAKVDKTRVWWVQAEAVVGFYNEFEKHGSSPFKDAAKRVFKYIENYVVDKRPGSEWFGYLYEDGTPFADKPITEPWKCPYHNGRMCLELIKRGAE
;
A
#
# COMPACT_ATOMS: atom_id res chain seq x y z
N GLY A 1 15.82 4.26 -30.89
CA GLY A 1 15.07 5.47 -30.52
C GLY A 1 15.10 5.60 -29.01
N GLU A 2 16.20 6.13 -28.49
CA GLU A 2 16.42 6.27 -27.05
C GLU A 2 15.75 7.56 -26.58
N ARG A 3 14.80 7.45 -25.65
CA ARG A 3 14.22 8.62 -24.98
C ARG A 3 15.24 9.17 -24.00
N SER A 4 16.06 10.09 -24.48
CA SER A 4 16.79 11.03 -23.63
C SER A 4 15.78 12.03 -23.03
N GLY A 5 15.45 11.82 -21.76
CA GLY A 5 14.74 12.76 -20.91
C GLY A 5 15.02 12.33 -19.48
N SER A 6 15.46 13.25 -18.62
CA SER A 6 15.66 12.93 -17.20
C SER A 6 14.34 12.40 -16.63
N ALA A 7 14.26 11.10 -16.39
CA ALA A 7 13.05 10.48 -15.86
C ALA A 7 12.80 11.07 -14.48
N LYS A 8 11.81 11.96 -14.38
CA LYS A 8 11.37 12.51 -13.10
C LYS A 8 10.83 11.34 -12.29
N VAL A 9 11.44 11.06 -11.14
CA VAL A 9 10.96 10.03 -10.22
C VAL A 9 9.55 10.42 -9.77
N ASP A 10 8.58 9.56 -10.04
CA ASP A 10 7.24 9.70 -9.48
C ASP A 10 7.27 9.26 -8.02
N LYS A 11 6.91 10.18 -7.13
CA LYS A 11 6.94 9.98 -5.69
C LYS A 11 5.56 9.72 -5.08
N THR A 12 4.54 9.63 -5.94
CA THR A 12 3.16 9.36 -5.52
C THR A 12 3.10 8.05 -4.75
N ARG A 13 2.41 8.06 -3.61
CA ARG A 13 2.13 6.86 -2.82
C ARG A 13 0.75 6.35 -3.23
N VAL A 14 0.75 5.24 -3.96
CA VAL A 14 -0.48 4.63 -4.49
C VAL A 14 -0.91 3.49 -3.57
N TRP A 15 -2.19 3.46 -3.21
CA TRP A 15 -2.77 2.56 -2.19
C TRP A 15 -2.46 1.08 -2.44
N TRP A 16 -2.70 0.60 -3.67
CA TRP A 16 -2.51 -0.81 -4.02
C TRP A 16 -1.04 -1.21 -3.95
N VAL A 17 -0.10 -0.32 -4.31
CA VAL A 17 1.34 -0.58 -4.20
C VAL A 17 1.73 -0.85 -2.75
N GLN A 18 1.11 -0.15 -1.80
CA GLN A 18 1.38 -0.37 -0.37
C GLN A 18 0.82 -1.73 0.08
N ALA A 19 -0.40 -2.06 -0.33
CA ALA A 19 -1.01 -3.36 -0.03
C ALA A 19 -0.19 -4.54 -0.58
N GLU A 20 0.26 -4.45 -1.83
CA GLU A 20 1.14 -5.45 -2.45
C GLU A 20 2.49 -5.55 -1.75
N ALA A 21 3.05 -4.44 -1.28
CA ALA A 21 4.32 -4.43 -0.56
C ALA A 21 4.22 -5.18 0.78
N VAL A 22 3.10 -5.04 1.52
CA VAL A 22 2.86 -5.82 2.74
C VAL A 22 2.86 -7.32 2.43
N VAL A 23 2.09 -7.75 1.43
CA VAL A 23 2.02 -9.17 1.04
C VAL A 23 3.39 -9.68 0.57
N GLY A 24 4.10 -8.90 -0.25
CA GLY A 24 5.41 -9.28 -0.79
C GLY A 24 6.48 -9.43 0.28
N PHE A 25 6.59 -8.45 1.19
CA PHE A 25 7.53 -8.53 2.30
C PHE A 25 7.18 -9.65 3.27
N TYR A 26 5.90 -9.83 3.59
CA TYR A 26 5.49 -10.92 4.48
C TYR A 26 5.79 -12.30 3.87
N ASN A 27 5.51 -12.46 2.58
CA ASN A 27 5.83 -13.68 1.84
C ASN A 27 7.35 -13.97 1.82
N GLU A 28 8.18 -12.95 1.68
CA GLU A 28 9.63 -13.12 1.71
C GLU A 28 10.15 -13.49 3.11
N PHE A 29 9.53 -12.93 4.16
CA PHE A 29 9.76 -13.36 5.54
C PHE A 29 9.40 -14.83 5.74
N GLU A 30 8.25 -15.30 5.26
CA GLU A 30 7.86 -16.71 5.41
C GLU A 30 8.82 -17.67 4.71
N LYS A 31 9.33 -17.30 3.52
CA LYS A 31 10.25 -18.14 2.75
C LYS A 31 11.63 -18.29 3.39
N HIS A 32 12.15 -17.21 3.99
CA HIS A 32 13.55 -17.14 4.41
C HIS A 32 13.74 -16.92 5.92
N GLY A 33 12.65 -16.77 6.68
CA GLY A 33 12.67 -16.56 8.13
C GLY A 33 13.32 -15.26 8.58
N SER A 34 13.49 -14.26 7.69
CA SER A 34 14.32 -13.08 7.99
C SER A 34 13.53 -11.91 8.61
N SER A 35 14.02 -11.41 9.74
CA SER A 35 13.46 -10.22 10.42
C SER A 35 13.30 -8.98 9.53
N PRO A 36 14.24 -8.58 8.65
CA PRO A 36 14.13 -7.30 7.95
C PRO A 36 12.88 -7.21 7.06
N PHE A 37 12.43 -8.32 6.48
CA PHE A 37 11.20 -8.35 5.69
C PHE A 37 9.94 -8.33 6.56
N LYS A 38 9.94 -9.03 7.71
CA LYS A 38 8.84 -8.91 8.68
C LYS A 38 8.69 -7.47 9.17
N ASP A 39 9.81 -6.83 9.52
CA ASP A 39 9.83 -5.44 9.98
C ASP A 39 9.43 -4.48 8.87
N ALA A 40 9.83 -4.75 7.62
CA ALA A 40 9.39 -3.96 6.47
C ALA A 40 7.87 -4.08 6.25
N ALA A 41 7.30 -5.28 6.29
CA ALA A 41 5.86 -5.49 6.20
C ALA A 41 5.11 -4.72 7.30
N LYS A 42 5.59 -4.80 8.55
CA LYS A 42 5.03 -4.05 9.69
C LYS A 42 5.10 -2.54 9.52
N ARG A 43 6.21 -2.01 9.02
CA ARG A 43 6.35 -0.57 8.74
C ARG A 43 5.38 -0.10 7.66
N VAL A 44 5.22 -0.86 6.57
CA VAL A 44 4.28 -0.50 5.50
C VAL A 44 2.84 -0.60 5.99
N PHE A 45 2.49 -1.65 6.74
CA PHE A 45 1.16 -1.79 7.34
C PHE A 45 0.85 -0.60 8.26
N LYS A 46 1.79 -0.21 9.12
CA LYS A 46 1.64 0.97 9.98
C LYS A 46 1.53 2.27 9.18
N TYR A 47 2.21 2.40 8.04
CA TYR A 47 2.04 3.54 7.15
C TYR A 47 0.63 3.58 6.55
N ILE A 48 0.10 2.43 6.13
CA ILE A 48 -1.27 2.29 5.64
C ILE A 48 -2.27 2.77 6.70
N GLU A 49 -2.18 2.25 7.92
CA GLU A 49 -3.09 2.63 9.02
C GLU A 49 -3.04 4.13 9.36
N ASN A 50 -1.85 4.72 9.27
CA ASN A 50 -1.65 6.12 9.66
C ASN A 50 -2.09 7.11 8.59
N TYR A 51 -1.83 6.81 7.31
CA TYR A 51 -1.95 7.78 6.22
C TYR A 51 -2.95 7.36 5.14
N VAL A 52 -3.02 6.08 4.81
CA VAL A 52 -3.79 5.60 3.65
C VAL A 52 -5.25 5.34 4.01
N VAL A 53 -5.53 4.87 5.23
CA VAL A 53 -6.89 4.71 5.75
C VAL A 53 -7.52 6.09 5.96
N ASP A 54 -8.64 6.37 5.27
CA ASP A 54 -9.46 7.53 5.59
C ASP A 54 -10.25 7.27 6.87
N LYS A 55 -10.02 8.13 7.87
CA LYS A 55 -10.61 8.00 9.20
C LYS A 55 -12.02 8.58 9.30
N ARG A 56 -12.54 9.17 8.22
CA ARG A 56 -13.93 9.69 8.17
C ARG A 56 -14.94 8.53 8.26
N PRO A 57 -16.06 8.69 9.00
CA PRO A 57 -17.08 7.66 9.10
C PRO A 57 -17.63 7.23 7.73
N GLY A 58 -17.76 5.92 7.53
CA GLY A 58 -18.27 5.35 6.28
C GLY A 58 -17.31 5.45 5.08
N SER A 59 -16.06 5.84 5.30
CA SER A 59 -15.06 5.95 4.24
C SER A 59 -14.26 4.65 4.04
N GLU A 60 -13.28 4.71 3.14
CA GLU A 60 -12.39 3.62 2.72
C GLU A 60 -10.94 4.17 2.61
N TRP A 61 -10.00 3.50 1.98
CA TRP A 61 -8.64 4.01 1.79
C TRP A 61 -8.60 5.11 0.72
N PHE A 62 -7.73 6.10 0.90
CA PHE A 62 -7.37 7.04 -0.18
C PHE A 62 -6.65 6.29 -1.31
N GLY A 63 -6.93 6.63 -2.57
CA GLY A 63 -6.26 6.01 -3.72
C GLY A 63 -4.82 6.49 -3.94
N TYR A 64 -4.57 7.77 -3.66
CA TYR A 64 -3.34 8.47 -3.99
C TYR A 64 -2.97 9.46 -2.88
N LEU A 65 -1.70 9.46 -2.50
CA LEU A 65 -1.14 10.39 -1.54
C LEU A 65 0.17 10.99 -2.09
N TYR A 66 0.47 12.21 -1.67
CA TYR A 66 1.75 12.85 -1.91
C TYR A 66 2.86 12.15 -1.11
N GLU A 67 4.13 12.50 -1.39
CA GLU A 67 5.29 11.91 -0.70
C GLU A 67 5.22 12.07 0.83
N ASP A 68 4.62 13.17 1.30
CA ASP A 68 4.43 13.51 2.72
C ASP A 68 3.25 12.79 3.38
N GLY A 69 2.49 11.99 2.63
CA GLY A 69 1.32 11.27 3.13
C GLY A 69 0.04 12.10 3.17
N THR A 70 0.01 13.31 2.59
CA THR A 70 -1.26 14.03 2.40
C THR A 70 -2.06 13.42 1.25
N PRO A 71 -3.37 13.14 1.41
CA PRO A 71 -4.18 12.55 0.35
C PRO A 71 -4.51 13.57 -0.74
N PHE A 72 -4.66 13.10 -1.98
CA PHE A 72 -5.10 13.95 -3.08
C PHE A 72 -6.56 14.37 -2.86
N ALA A 73 -6.81 15.67 -2.68
CA ALA A 73 -8.12 16.19 -2.31
C ALA A 73 -9.17 16.08 -3.43
N ASP A 74 -8.73 16.01 -4.69
CA ASP A 74 -9.56 15.97 -5.89
C ASP A 74 -9.84 14.55 -6.39
N LYS A 75 -9.31 13.52 -5.73
CA LYS A 75 -9.49 12.12 -6.12
C LYS A 75 -10.64 11.47 -5.34
N PRO A 76 -11.55 10.76 -6.02
CA PRO A 76 -12.59 10.01 -5.34
C PRO A 76 -11.99 8.83 -4.55
N ILE A 77 -12.67 8.43 -3.48
CA ILE A 77 -12.30 7.23 -2.70
C ILE A 77 -12.52 5.96 -3.52
N THR A 78 -13.56 5.92 -4.36
CA THR A 78 -13.87 4.80 -5.24
C THR A 78 -13.97 5.28 -6.69
N GLU A 79 -13.32 4.59 -7.61
CA GLU A 79 -13.34 4.89 -9.05
C GLU A 79 -13.22 3.58 -9.86
N PRO A 80 -13.43 3.58 -11.19
CA PRO A 80 -13.39 2.36 -11.99
C PRO A 80 -12.12 1.51 -11.84
N TRP A 81 -11.01 2.13 -11.44
CA TRP A 81 -9.71 1.49 -11.23
C TRP A 81 -9.38 1.22 -9.75
N LYS A 82 -10.32 1.50 -8.83
CA LYS A 82 -10.19 1.23 -7.40
C LYS A 82 -11.44 0.54 -6.86
N CYS A 83 -11.27 -0.74 -6.57
CA CYS A 83 -12.27 -1.63 -5.97
C CYS A 83 -11.65 -2.34 -4.75
N PRO A 84 -12.42 -3.05 -3.90
CA PRO A 84 -11.92 -3.63 -2.65
C PRO A 84 -11.03 -4.88 -2.84
N TYR A 85 -10.43 -5.07 -4.02
CA TYR A 85 -9.62 -6.23 -4.34
C TYR A 85 -8.28 -6.21 -3.61
N HIS A 86 -7.45 -5.17 -3.78
CA HIS A 86 -6.07 -5.20 -3.29
C HIS A 86 -5.96 -5.16 -1.76
N ASN A 87 -6.67 -4.23 -1.11
CA ASN A 87 -6.73 -4.14 0.36
C ASN A 87 -7.43 -5.37 0.96
N GLY A 88 -8.56 -5.79 0.40
CA GLY A 88 -9.29 -6.96 0.87
C GLY A 88 -8.44 -8.23 0.79
N ARG A 89 -7.78 -8.46 -0.36
CA ARG A 89 -6.87 -9.60 -0.55
C ARG A 89 -5.66 -9.53 0.39
N MET A 90 -5.05 -8.36 0.59
CA MET A 90 -3.95 -8.21 1.55
C MET A 90 -4.38 -8.66 2.95
N CYS A 91 -5.52 -8.17 3.45
CA CYS A 91 -6.03 -8.56 4.76
C CYS A 91 -6.29 -10.07 4.85
N LEU A 92 -6.96 -10.65 3.84
CA LEU A 92 -7.26 -12.08 3.80
C LEU A 92 -6.00 -12.95 3.72
N GLU A 93 -4.98 -12.53 2.97
CA GLU A 93 -3.69 -13.23 2.90
C GLU A 93 -2.97 -13.24 4.24
N LEU A 94 -2.93 -12.10 4.95
CA LEU A 94 -2.33 -12.02 6.29
C LEU A 94 -3.07 -12.89 7.30
N ILE A 95 -4.41 -12.87 7.30
CA ILE A 95 -5.24 -13.72 8.16
C ILE A 95 -4.96 -15.20 7.88
N LYS A 96 -4.98 -15.58 6.60
CA LYS A 96 -4.75 -16.98 6.17
C LYS A 96 -3.38 -17.50 6.59
N ARG A 97 -2.36 -16.64 6.65
CA ARG A 97 -0.99 -16.97 7.04
C ARG A 97 -0.72 -16.85 8.54
N GLY A 98 -1.72 -16.45 9.33
CA GLY A 98 -1.57 -16.26 10.78
C GLY A 98 -0.57 -15.17 11.15
N ALA A 99 -0.59 -14.05 10.42
CA ALA A 99 0.33 -12.94 10.68
C ALA A 99 0.08 -12.29 12.05
N GLU A 100 1.16 -12.05 12.80
CA GLU A 100 1.21 -11.41 14.12
C GLU A 100 1.97 -10.07 14.13
#